data_AF-A0A5C7YML6-F1
#
_entry.id   AF-A0A5C7YML6-F1
#
_cell.length_a   1.000
_cell.length_b   1.000
_cell.length_c   1.000
_cell.angle_alpha   90.00
_cell.angle_beta   90.00
_cell.angle_gamma   90.00
#
_symmetry.space_group_name_H-M   'P 1'
#
loop_
_entity.id
_entity.type
_entity.pdbx_description
1 polymer ?
#
loop_
_entity_poly.entity_id
_entity_poly.type
_entity_poly.pdbx_seq_one_letter_code
_entity_poly.pdbx_strand_id
1 'polypeptide(L)' 'MTTKKHEVPEELLSGLLANYKKPEDLIGENGLLKQLTKLLVEKALDAELTEH' A
#
# COMPACT_ATOMS: atom_id res chain seq x y z
N MET A 1 -15.51 -9.96 15.81
CA MET A 1 -14.13 -9.49 15.58
C MET A 1 -14.22 -8.11 14.96
N THR A 2 -13.76 -7.07 15.66
CA THR A 2 -13.86 -5.69 15.20
C THR A 2 -12.76 -5.46 14.17
N THR A 3 -13.10 -5.44 12.88
CA THR A 3 -12.16 -5.06 11.84
C THR A 3 -11.84 -3.57 12.02
N LYS A 4 -10.63 -3.25 12.49
CA LYS A 4 -10.12 -1.87 12.44
C LYS A 4 -10.11 -1.44 10.97
N LYS A 5 -11.06 -0.60 10.60
CA LYS A 5 -11.16 -0.04 9.26
C LYS A 5 -10.19 1.13 9.19
N HIS A 6 -9.13 0.98 8.41
CA HIS A 6 -8.21 2.07 8.13
C HIS A 6 -8.89 2.95 7.09
N GLU A 7 -9.19 4.20 7.43
CA GLU A 7 -9.68 5.17 6.47
C GLU A 7 -8.54 5.48 5.49
N VAL A 8 -8.80 5.24 4.21
CA VAL A 8 -7.86 5.55 3.13
C VAL A 8 -8.35 6.85 2.49
N PRO A 9 -7.57 7.94 2.57
CA PRO A 9 -7.94 9.20 1.94
C PRO A 9 -8.12 9.06 0.42
N GLU A 10 -9.11 9.74 -0.14
CA GLU A 10 -9.37 9.72 -1.60
C GLU A 10 -8.17 10.27 -2.39
N GLU A 11 -7.49 11.28 -1.87
CA GLU A 11 -6.29 11.86 -2.49
C GLU A 11 -5.15 10.84 -2.57
N LEU A 12 -5.00 9.99 -1.55
CA LEU A 12 -4.01 8.92 -1.56
C LEU A 12 -4.37 7.87 -2.62
N LEU A 13 -5.65 7.47 -2.69
CA LEU A 13 -6.11 6.52 -3.71
C LEU A 13 -5.93 7.07 -5.12
N SER A 14 -6.27 8.34 -5.33
CA SER A 14 -6.10 9.05 -6.59
C SER A 14 -4.63 9.16 -6.99
N GLY A 15 -3.74 9.47 -6.04
CA GLY A 15 -2.29 9.51 -6.27
C GLY A 15 -1.71 8.13 -6.64
N LEU A 16 -2.15 7.09 -5.94
CA LEU A 16 -1.76 5.70 -6.22
C LEU A 16 -2.19 5.24 -7.63
N LEU A 17 -3.37 5.68 -8.09
CA LEU A 17 -3.93 5.29 -9.38
C LEU A 17 -3.62 6.26 -10.53
N ALA A 18 -2.91 7.37 -10.29
CA ALA A 18 -2.72 8.47 -11.24
C ALA A 18 -2.09 8.06 -12.60
N ASN A 19 -1.46 6.88 -12.69
CA ASN A 19 -0.86 6.35 -13.92
C ASN A 19 -1.30 4.92 -14.26
N TYR A 20 -2.39 4.44 -13.65
CA TYR A 20 -2.93 3.12 -13.94
C TYR A 20 -3.49 3.06 -15.37
N LYS A 21 -2.98 2.15 -16.21
CA LYS A 21 -3.43 1.99 -17.61
C LYS A 21 -4.00 0.62 -17.89
N LYS A 22 -3.50 -0.42 -17.23
CA LYS A 22 -3.92 -1.80 -17.44
C LYS A 22 -3.87 -2.60 -16.14
N PRO A 23 -4.64 -3.70 -16.02
CA PRO A 23 -4.68 -4.52 -14.80
C PRO A 23 -3.31 -4.93 -14.29
N GLU A 24 -2.37 -5.22 -15.19
CA GLU A 24 -1.00 -5.60 -14.84
C GLU A 24 -0.24 -4.51 -14.07
N ASP A 25 -0.56 -3.22 -14.26
CA ASP A 25 0.07 -2.12 -13.51
C ASP A 25 -0.36 -2.13 -12.03
N LEU A 26 -1.51 -2.73 -11.72
CA LEU A 26 -2.04 -2.83 -10.36
C LEU A 26 -1.71 -4.18 -9.73
N ILE A 27 -1.95 -5.29 -10.45
CA ILE A 27 -1.89 -6.67 -9.94
C ILE A 27 -0.82 -7.55 -10.59
N GLY A 28 -0.06 -7.04 -11.57
CA GLY A 28 0.99 -7.80 -12.23
C GLY A 28 2.19 -8.07 -11.33
N GLU A 29 3.18 -8.79 -11.86
CA GLU A 29 4.38 -9.16 -11.10
C GLU A 29 5.14 -7.95 -10.54
N ASN A 30 5.07 -6.82 -11.24
CA ASN A 30 5.61 -5.52 -10.82
C ASN A 30 4.51 -4.49 -10.57
N GLY A 31 3.30 -4.96 -10.27
CA GLY A 31 2.14 -4.12 -10.04
C GLY A 31 2.19 -3.38 -8.71
N LEU A 32 1.46 -2.28 -8.66
CA LEU A 32 1.38 -1.37 -7.53
C LEU A 32 1.08 -2.07 -6.21
N LEU A 33 0.13 -3.02 -6.17
CA LEU A 33 -0.26 -3.67 -4.92
C LEU A 33 0.89 -4.49 -4.30
N LYS A 34 1.70 -5.15 -5.13
CA LYS A 34 2.83 -5.95 -4.65
C LYS A 34 3.93 -5.04 -4.09
N GLN A 35 4.23 -3.95 -4.79
CA GLN A 35 5.20 -2.95 -4.32
C GLN A 35 4.71 -2.27 -3.03
N LEU A 36 3.44 -1.86 -2.99
CA LEU A 36 2.84 -1.22 -1.83
C LEU A 36 2.86 -2.14 -0.60
N THR A 37 2.49 -3.41 -0.77
CA THR A 37 2.53 -4.40 0.33
C THR A 37 3.95 -4.54 0.89
N LYS A 38 4.97 -4.62 0.01
CA LYS A 38 6.37 -4.70 0.44
C LYS A 38 6.78 -3.46 1.26
N LEU A 39 6.49 -2.26 0.75
CA LEU A 39 6.84 -1.01 1.42
C LEU A 39 6.15 -0.85 2.78
N LEU A 40 4.88 -1.29 2.89
CA LEU A 40 4.14 -1.27 4.16
C LEU A 40 4.74 -2.22 5.18
N VAL A 41 5.15 -3.41 4.75
CA VAL A 41 5.83 -4.40 5.62
C VAL A 41 7.15 -3.82 6.12
N GLU A 42 8.01 -3.33 5.21
CA GLU A 42 9.29 -2.71 5.58
C GLU A 42 9.10 -1.57 6.59
N LYS A 43 8.15 -0.67 6.34
CA LYS A 43 7.81 0.44 7.24
C LYS A 43 7.29 -0.03 8.61
N ALA A 44 6.51 -1.10 8.65
CA ALA A 44 6.03 -1.67 9.90
C ALA A 44 7.18 -2.27 10.71
N LEU A 45 8.08 -3.01 10.06
CA LEU A 45 9.28 -3.55 10.70
C LEU A 45 10.17 -2.43 11.27
N ASP A 46 10.42 -1.37 10.50
CA ASP A 46 11.21 -0.22 10.99
C ASP A 46 10.55 0.49 12.17
N ALA A 47 9.22 0.64 12.15
CA ALA A 47 8.48 1.22 13.26
C ALA A 47 8.60 0.37 14.54
N GLU A 48 8.48 -0.95 14.42
CA GLU A 48 8.66 -1.87 15.54
C GLU A 48 10.08 -1.83 16.12
N LEU A 49 11.10 -1.60 15.28
CA LEU A 49 12.49 -1.47 15.73
C LEU A 49 12.81 -0.12 16.39
N THR A 50 12.02 0.92 16.13
CA THR A 50 12.24 2.28 16.67
C THR A 50 11.42 2.59 17.92
N GLU A 51 10.43 1.75 18.27
CA GLU A 51 9.65 1.86 19.52
C GLU A 51 10.33 1.21 20.75
N HIS A 52 11.66 1.01 20.72
CA HIS A 52 12.45 0.44 21.82
C HIS A 52 13.51 1.39 22.40
#